data_AF-A0A817RF76-F1
#
_entry.id   AF-A0A817RF76-F1
#
_cell.length_a   1.000
_cell.length_b   1.000
_cell.length_c   1.000
_cell.angle_alpha   90.00
_cell.angle_beta   90.00
_cell.angle_gamma   90.00
#
_symmetry.space_group_name_H-M   'P 1'
#
loop_
_entity.id
_entity.type
_entity.pdbx_description
1 polymer ?
#
loop_
_entity_poly.entity_id
_entity_poly.type
_entity_poly.pdbx_seq_one_letter_code
_entity_poly.pdbx_strand_id
1 'polypeptide(L)'
;MNSCYFVVGECNETSDSSFLCLCHDGWTGIHCQSRIDNCNHTACENHGVCRSIVLNYTCECLGDSYSGRHCEITSTKIIIFQTISKSFSYIAIIALSIVVMFIVIMDILKYCFGIDPTRDDLERIRQEKRKSRVIQQLFYVHSTAVSPE
;
A
#
# COMPACT_ATOMS: atom_id res chain seq x y z
N MET A 1 5.88 -62.34 -8.18
CA MET A 1 6.02 -61.05 -7.48
C MET A 1 5.40 -59.98 -8.37
N ASN A 2 4.06 -59.89 -8.37
CA ASN A 2 3.30 -58.95 -9.18
C ASN A 2 2.45 -58.12 -8.22
N SER A 3 3.07 -57.17 -7.54
CA SER A 3 2.37 -56.34 -6.54
C SER A 3 2.60 -54.87 -6.85
N CYS A 4 1.51 -54.13 -7.03
CA CYS A 4 1.50 -52.69 -6.81
C CYS A 4 1.76 -52.41 -5.32
N TYR A 5 2.30 -51.24 -5.00
CA TYR A 5 2.31 -50.77 -3.62
C TYR A 5 0.87 -50.52 -3.14
N PHE A 6 0.29 -51.49 -2.41
CA PHE A 6 -1.16 -51.51 -2.09
C PHE A 6 -1.69 -50.26 -1.38
N VAL A 7 -0.81 -49.49 -0.71
CA VAL A 7 -1.17 -48.27 0.02
C VAL A 7 -1.37 -47.07 -0.91
N VAL A 8 -0.70 -47.07 -2.06
CA VAL A 8 -0.58 -45.91 -2.96
C VAL A 8 -0.90 -46.25 -4.41
N GLY A 9 -1.58 -47.39 -4.64
CA GLY A 9 -2.12 -47.74 -5.94
C GLY A 9 -2.99 -49.00 -5.90
N GLU A 10 -3.93 -49.06 -6.84
CA GLU A 10 -4.84 -50.18 -7.07
C GLU A 10 -4.31 -51.08 -8.19
N CYS A 11 -4.48 -52.40 -8.04
CA CYS A 11 -4.05 -53.38 -9.05
C CYS A 11 -5.25 -53.79 -9.89
N ASN A 12 -5.17 -53.62 -11.21
CA ASN A 12 -6.16 -54.10 -12.15
C ASN A 12 -5.59 -55.22 -13.03
N GLU A 13 -6.29 -56.34 -13.13
CA GLU A 13 -5.87 -57.48 -13.95
C GLU A 13 -6.32 -57.25 -15.40
N THR A 14 -5.35 -57.15 -16.31
CA THR A 14 -5.61 -57.11 -17.75
C THR A 14 -5.64 -58.54 -18.28
N SER A 15 -6.60 -58.85 -19.18
CA SER A 15 -6.83 -60.17 -19.75
C SER A 15 -5.69 -60.61 -20.68
N ASP A 16 -4.56 -61.06 -20.09
CA ASP A 16 -3.53 -61.95 -20.65
C ASP A 16 -2.31 -62.05 -19.70
N SER A 17 -2.52 -62.41 -18.43
CA SER A 17 -1.46 -62.54 -17.40
C SER A 17 -0.65 -61.27 -17.09
N SER A 18 -1.10 -60.10 -17.58
CA SER A 18 -0.52 -58.79 -17.32
C SER A 18 -1.37 -58.02 -16.30
N PHE A 19 -0.73 -57.31 -15.37
CA PHE A 19 -1.40 -56.46 -14.39
C PHE A 19 -0.99 -55.01 -14.60
N LEU A 20 -1.92 -54.09 -14.35
CA LEU A 20 -1.69 -52.65 -14.42
C LEU A 20 -1.91 -52.04 -13.03
N CYS A 21 -0.96 -51.23 -12.57
CA CYS A 21 -1.11 -50.46 -11.34
C CYS A 21 -1.68 -49.08 -11.66
N LEU A 22 -2.82 -48.75 -11.05
CA LEU A 22 -3.38 -47.40 -11.02
C LEU A 22 -2.85 -46.70 -9.77
N CYS A 23 -1.91 -45.77 -9.95
CA CYS A 23 -1.31 -45.06 -8.83
C CYS A 23 -2.25 -44.00 -8.27
N HIS A 24 -2.28 -43.90 -6.95
CA HIS A 24 -2.91 -42.79 -6.26
C HIS A 24 -2.20 -41.47 -6.58
N ASP A 25 -2.93 -40.38 -6.42
CA ASP A 25 -2.45 -39.02 -6.57
C ASP A 25 -1.09 -38.78 -5.88
N GLY A 26 -0.13 -38.25 -6.64
CA GLY A 26 1.22 -37.98 -6.16
C GLY A 26 2.21 -39.15 -6.25
N TRP A 27 1.83 -40.28 -6.86
CA TRP A 27 2.71 -41.44 -7.08
C TRP A 27 2.79 -41.84 -8.56
N THR A 28 3.91 -42.46 -8.94
CA THR A 28 4.22 -42.86 -10.31
C THR A 28 5.11 -44.11 -10.34
N GLY A 29 5.31 -44.66 -11.54
CA GLY A 29 6.06 -45.88 -11.80
C GLY A 29 5.16 -47.11 -11.97
N ILE A 30 5.73 -48.17 -12.54
CA ILE A 30 5.01 -49.40 -12.91
C ILE A 30 4.31 -50.05 -11.70
N HIS A 31 4.87 -49.90 -10.50
CA HIS A 31 4.32 -50.43 -9.25
C HIS A 31 3.93 -49.33 -8.25
N CYS A 32 3.82 -48.07 -8.70
CA CYS A 32 3.59 -46.91 -7.84
C CYS A 32 4.66 -46.73 -6.75
N GLN A 33 5.91 -47.13 -7.05
CA GLN A 33 7.01 -47.12 -6.10
C GLN A 33 7.66 -45.74 -5.90
N SER A 34 7.42 -44.80 -6.82
CA SER A 34 8.07 -43.49 -6.82
C SER A 34 7.05 -42.38 -6.52
N ARG A 35 7.38 -41.48 -5.59
CA ARG A 35 6.60 -40.26 -5.41
C ARG A 35 6.89 -39.30 -6.57
N ILE A 36 5.86 -38.61 -7.05
CA ILE A 36 6.01 -37.55 -8.05
C ILE A 36 6.81 -36.42 -7.41
N ASP A 37 7.92 -36.05 -8.06
CA ASP A 37 8.68 -34.86 -7.71
C ASP A 37 8.16 -33.67 -8.52
N ASN A 38 7.33 -32.87 -7.88
CA ASN A 38 6.77 -31.66 -8.46
C ASN A 38 7.84 -30.57 -8.66
N CYS A 39 9.05 -30.72 -8.10
CA CYS A 39 10.14 -29.78 -8.28
C CYS A 39 10.90 -29.92 -9.60
N ASN A 40 10.81 -31.08 -10.26
CA ASN A 40 11.66 -31.41 -11.43
C ASN A 40 11.42 -30.50 -12.66
N HIS A 41 10.24 -29.85 -12.73
CA HIS A 41 9.88 -28.90 -13.79
C HIS A 41 9.60 -27.49 -13.26
N THR A 42 9.85 -27.21 -11.98
CA THR A 42 9.58 -25.90 -11.38
C THR A 42 10.88 -25.25 -10.97
N ALA A 43 11.15 -24.08 -11.54
CA ALA A 43 12.25 -23.24 -11.10
C ALA A 43 11.76 -22.29 -10.01
N CYS A 44 12.34 -22.38 -8.81
CA CYS A 44 12.27 -21.30 -7.84
C CYS A 44 13.37 -20.28 -8.19
N GLU A 45 12.97 -19.03 -8.43
CA GLU A 45 13.87 -17.93 -8.76
C GLU A 45 14.66 -17.46 -7.53
N ASN A 46 15.68 -16.63 -7.76
CA ASN A 46 16.40 -15.93 -6.68
C ASN A 46 16.96 -16.85 -5.58
N HIS A 47 17.46 -18.03 -5.95
CA HIS A 47 17.99 -19.04 -5.04
C HIS A 47 16.94 -19.59 -4.04
N GLY A 48 15.66 -19.54 -4.39
CA GLY A 48 14.61 -20.22 -3.62
C GLY A 48 14.80 -21.74 -3.63
N VAL A 49 14.48 -22.39 -2.50
CA VAL A 49 14.55 -23.85 -2.37
C VAL A 49 13.18 -24.45 -2.70
N CYS A 50 13.12 -25.31 -3.70
CA CYS A 50 11.89 -26.02 -4.01
C CYS A 50 11.66 -27.18 -3.04
N ARG A 51 10.45 -27.27 -2.48
CA ARG A 51 9.98 -28.44 -1.73
C ARG A 51 8.77 -29.07 -2.42
N SER A 52 8.93 -30.32 -2.83
CA SER A 52 7.81 -31.10 -3.38
C SER A 52 6.88 -31.53 -2.26
N ILE A 53 5.59 -31.23 -2.43
CA ILE A 53 4.50 -31.68 -1.56
C ILE A 53 3.56 -32.60 -2.33
N VAL A 54 2.59 -33.23 -1.68
CA VAL A 54 1.65 -34.13 -2.38
C VAL A 54 0.85 -33.30 -3.40
N LEU A 55 0.94 -33.68 -4.68
CA LEU A 55 0.29 -33.03 -5.82
C LEU A 55 0.72 -31.58 -6.13
N ASN A 56 1.69 -31.00 -5.41
CA ASN A 56 2.07 -29.60 -5.59
C ASN A 56 3.51 -29.36 -5.14
N TYR A 57 3.97 -28.11 -5.16
CA TYR A 57 5.28 -27.69 -4.67
C TYR A 57 5.16 -26.35 -3.96
N THR A 58 6.14 -26.05 -3.12
CA THR A 58 6.31 -24.75 -2.48
C THR A 58 7.75 -24.29 -2.65
N CYS A 59 7.95 -23.04 -3.06
CA CYS A 59 9.27 -22.41 -3.05
C CYS A 59 9.50 -21.71 -1.70
N GLU A 60 10.56 -22.09 -1.01
CA GLU A 60 11.05 -21.38 0.17
C GLU A 60 12.02 -20.29 -0.29
N CYS A 61 11.58 -19.05 -0.21
CA CYS A 61 12.36 -17.91 -0.66
C CYS A 61 13.51 -17.57 0.29
N LEU A 62 14.61 -17.08 -0.26
CA LEU A 62 15.81 -16.77 0.50
C LEU A 62 15.62 -15.49 1.33
N GLY A 63 15.37 -15.67 2.63
CA GLY A 63 15.15 -14.56 3.57
C GLY A 63 13.94 -13.70 3.21
N ASP A 64 13.92 -12.46 3.71
CA ASP A 64 12.78 -11.55 3.55
C ASP A 64 12.85 -10.69 2.27
N SER A 65 13.92 -10.87 1.49
CA SER A 65 14.23 -10.06 0.30
C SER A 65 13.52 -10.53 -0.97
N TYR A 66 12.87 -11.69 -0.95
CA TYR A 66 12.15 -12.26 -2.08
C TYR A 66 10.79 -12.80 -1.65
N SER A 67 9.82 -12.73 -2.54
CA SER A 67 8.43 -13.15 -2.31
C SER A 67 7.79 -13.64 -3.61
N GLY A 68 6.55 -14.11 -3.56
CA GLY A 68 5.85 -14.73 -4.69
C GLY A 68 5.86 -16.25 -4.64
N ARG A 69 5.11 -16.90 -5.56
CA ARG A 69 4.98 -18.37 -5.60
C ARG A 69 6.28 -19.04 -6.02
N HIS A 70 7.09 -18.35 -6.81
CA HIS A 70 8.36 -18.79 -7.37
C HIS A 70 9.51 -17.94 -6.87
N CYS A 71 9.33 -17.14 -5.82
CA CYS A 71 10.34 -16.20 -5.32
C CYS A 71 10.79 -15.17 -6.37
N GLU A 72 9.91 -14.85 -7.33
CA GLU A 72 10.17 -13.95 -8.46
C GLU A 72 10.10 -12.47 -8.08
N ILE A 73 9.45 -12.14 -6.96
CA ILE A 73 9.23 -10.77 -6.51
C ILE A 73 10.39 -10.36 -5.60
N THR A 74 11.23 -9.44 -6.04
CA THR A 74 12.24 -8.83 -5.17
C THR A 74 11.61 -7.79 -4.23
N SER A 75 11.81 -7.95 -2.92
CA SER A 75 11.32 -7.07 -1.85
C SER A 75 11.94 -5.66 -1.83
N THR A 76 12.65 -5.23 -2.89
CA THR A 76 13.13 -3.85 -3.04
C THR A 76 11.99 -2.82 -2.93
N LYS A 77 10.77 -3.20 -3.34
CA LYS A 77 9.56 -2.38 -3.18
C LYS A 77 9.18 -2.14 -1.72
N ILE A 78 9.43 -3.08 -0.81
CA ILE A 78 9.10 -2.94 0.62
C ILE A 78 10.02 -1.90 1.27
N ILE A 79 11.32 -1.95 0.99
CA ILE A 79 12.30 -0.99 1.52
C ILE A 79 12.00 0.43 0.99
N ILE A 80 11.71 0.56 -0.31
CA ILE A 80 11.38 1.85 -0.92
C ILE A 80 10.06 2.40 -0.36
N PHE A 81 9.01 1.58 -0.25
CA PHE A 81 7.72 2.01 0.30
C PHE A 81 7.83 2.39 1.78
N GLN A 82 8.58 1.64 2.59
CA GLN A 82 8.85 1.99 3.98
C GLN A 82 9.69 3.28 4.10
N THR A 83 10.68 3.46 3.24
CA THR A 83 11.52 4.67 3.23
C THR A 83 10.69 5.90 2.85
N ILE A 84 9.84 5.78 1.82
CA ILE A 84 8.92 6.83 1.37
C ILE A 84 7.86 7.15 2.45
N SER A 85 7.31 6.13 3.12
CA SER A 85 6.33 6.33 4.20
C SER A 85 6.94 7.07 5.39
N LYS A 86 8.16 6.72 5.79
CA LYS A 86 8.89 7.40 6.87
C LYS A 86 9.24 8.84 6.50
N SER A 87 9.64 9.10 5.26
CA SER A 87 9.98 10.46 4.81
C SER A 87 8.75 11.39 4.81
N PHE A 88 7.61 10.93 4.32
CA PHE A 88 6.36 11.71 4.39
C PHE A 88 5.93 12.01 5.82
N SER A 89 6.03 11.01 6.71
CA SER A 89 5.71 11.19 8.13
C SER A 89 6.61 12.24 8.78
N TYR A 90 7.91 12.22 8.48
CA TYR A 90 8.87 13.20 9.00
C TYR A 90 8.59 14.63 8.49
N ILE A 91 8.28 14.77 7.19
CA ILE A 91 7.91 16.07 6.59
C ILE A 91 6.65 16.63 7.26
N ALA A 92 5.63 15.81 7.49
CA ALA A 92 4.40 16.24 8.16
C ALA A 92 4.64 16.73 9.59
N ILE A 93 5.52 16.03 10.35
CA ILE A 93 5.89 16.41 11.71
C ILE A 93 6.64 17.74 11.72
N ILE A 94 7.58 17.96 10.80
CA ILE A 94 8.30 19.23 10.67
C ILE A 94 7.34 20.36 10.31
N ALA A 95 6.43 20.14 9.37
CA ALA A 95 5.46 21.16 8.99
C ALA A 95 4.58 21.55 10.19
N LEU A 96 4.11 20.57 10.96
CA LEU A 96 3.31 20.82 12.16
C LEU A 96 4.10 21.58 13.23
N SER A 97 5.37 21.22 13.46
CA SER A 97 6.21 21.89 14.45
C SER A 97 6.52 23.34 14.06
N ILE A 98 6.75 23.61 12.77
CA ILE A 98 6.95 24.98 12.26
C ILE A 98 5.69 25.83 12.47
N VAL A 99 4.50 25.28 12.19
CA VAL A 99 3.23 25.97 12.42
C VAL A 99 3.03 26.28 13.90
N VAL A 100 3.28 25.31 14.78
CA VAL A 100 3.18 25.52 16.23
C VAL A 100 4.18 26.58 16.69
N MET A 101 5.43 26.52 16.23
CA MET A 101 6.44 27.53 16.57
C MET A 101 6.02 28.91 16.08
N PHE A 102 5.45 29.04 14.88
CA PHE A 102 4.93 30.31 14.39
C PHE A 102 3.78 30.84 15.26
N ILE A 103 2.84 29.98 15.65
CA ILE A 103 1.74 30.35 16.57
C ILE A 103 2.30 30.83 17.90
N VAL A 104 3.25 30.10 18.49
CA VAL A 104 3.90 30.47 19.74
C VAL A 104 4.64 31.80 19.60
N ILE A 105 5.34 32.04 18.49
CA ILE A 105 5.99 33.33 18.23
C ILE A 105 4.95 34.46 18.13
N MET A 106 3.85 34.25 17.43
CA MET A 106 2.75 35.23 17.33
C MET A 106 2.15 35.54 18.70
N ASP A 107 1.91 34.50 19.51
CA ASP A 107 1.43 34.67 20.88
C ASP A 107 2.44 35.44 21.73
N ILE A 108 3.73 35.10 21.68
CA ILE A 108 4.78 35.82 22.41
C ILE A 108 4.83 37.29 21.99
N LEU A 109 4.77 37.58 20.68
CA LEU A 109 4.76 38.96 20.19
C LEU A 109 3.55 39.75 20.72
N LYS A 110 2.39 39.09 20.78
CA LYS A 110 1.16 39.66 21.31
C LYS A 110 1.23 39.90 22.82
N TYR A 111 1.67 38.90 23.60
CA TYR A 111 1.67 38.97 25.06
C TYR A 111 2.82 39.83 25.62
N CYS A 112 4.02 39.73 25.05
CA CYS A 112 5.21 40.43 25.57
C CYS A 112 5.33 41.86 25.03
N PHE A 113 5.01 42.08 23.75
CA PHE A 113 5.20 43.38 23.11
C PHE A 113 3.89 44.14 22.87
N GLY A 114 2.72 43.52 23.06
CA GLY A 114 1.42 44.15 22.81
C GLY A 114 1.16 44.47 21.33
N ILE A 115 1.97 43.93 20.42
CA ILE A 115 1.82 44.12 18.97
C ILE A 115 0.86 43.05 18.47
N ASP A 116 -0.39 43.44 18.16
CA ASP A 116 -1.43 42.54 17.64
C ASP A 116 -1.63 42.83 16.14
N PRO A 117 -0.82 42.22 15.24
CA PRO A 117 -0.82 42.56 13.81
C PRO A 117 -2.20 42.38 13.15
N THR A 118 -3.02 41.47 13.68
CA THR A 118 -4.37 41.21 13.18
C THR A 118 -5.36 42.35 13.49
N ARG A 119 -5.10 43.15 14.52
CA ARG A 119 -6.00 44.22 14.95
C ARG A 119 -5.93 45.43 14.01
N ASP A 120 -4.72 45.79 13.60
CA ASP A 120 -4.51 46.89 12.63
C ASP A 120 -5.17 46.60 11.28
N ASP A 121 -5.09 45.35 10.82
CA ASP A 121 -5.76 44.93 9.57
C ASP A 121 -7.29 44.92 9.71
N LEU A 122 -7.84 44.50 10.85
CA LEU A 122 -9.28 44.56 11.10
C LEU A 122 -9.80 46.01 11.10
N GLU A 123 -9.03 46.95 11.65
CA GLU A 123 -9.37 48.36 11.64
C GLU A 123 -9.33 48.94 10.22
N ARG A 124 -8.32 48.59 9.41
CA ARG A 124 -8.27 48.93 7.97
C ARG A 124 -9.49 48.41 7.20
N ILE A 125 -9.85 47.12 7.37
CA ILE A 125 -11.04 46.53 6.74
C ILE A 125 -12.34 47.23 7.19
N ARG A 126 -12.46 47.58 8.48
CA ARG A 126 -13.63 48.36 8.98
C ARG A 126 -13.69 49.76 8.37
N GLN A 127 -12.55 50.41 8.21
CA GLN A 127 -12.49 51.73 7.58
C GLN A 127 -12.89 51.67 6.11
N GLU A 128 -12.41 50.67 5.35
CA GLU A 128 -12.84 50.47 3.96
C GLU A 128 -14.34 50.19 3.86
N LYS A 129 -14.87 49.31 4.71
CA LYS A 129 -16.33 49.07 4.77
C LYS A 129 -17.12 50.34 5.13
N ARG A 130 -16.62 51.19 6.03
CA ARG A 130 -17.24 52.49 6.34
C ARG A 130 -17.21 53.43 5.14
N LYS A 131 -16.08 53.58 4.46
CA LYS A 131 -15.95 54.42 3.25
C LYS A 131 -16.88 53.94 2.14
N SER A 132 -16.91 52.63 1.89
CA SER A 132 -17.78 52.01 0.87
C SER A 132 -19.27 52.28 1.16
N ARG A 133 -19.73 52.13 2.42
CA ARG A 133 -21.11 52.49 2.81
C ARG A 133 -21.43 53.96 2.55
N VAL A 134 -20.55 54.88 2.92
CA VAL A 134 -20.76 56.32 2.71
C VAL A 134 -20.86 56.66 1.23
N ILE A 135 -19.98 56.09 0.39
CA ILE A 135 -20.01 56.28 -1.06
C ILE A 135 -21.34 55.76 -1.64
N GLN A 136 -21.77 54.57 -1.24
CA GLN A 136 -23.00 53.97 -1.74
C GLN A 136 -24.25 54.76 -1.33
N GLN A 137 -24.23 55.36 -0.13
CA GLN A 137 -25.29 56.24 0.36
C GLN A 137 -25.33 57.57 -0.41
N LEU A 138 -24.17 58.13 -0.76
CA LEU A 138 -24.07 59.34 -1.61
C LEU A 138 -24.62 59.10 -3.02
N PHE A 139 -24.28 57.97 -3.64
CA PHE A 139 -24.78 57.59 -4.96
C PHE A 139 -26.30 57.43 -4.97
N TYR A 140 -26.88 56.81 -3.93
CA TYR A 140 -28.34 56.67 -3.81
C TYR A 140 -29.04 58.04 -3.73
N VAL A 141 -28.54 58.95 -2.87
CA VAL A 141 -29.10 60.30 -2.71
C VAL A 141 -28.95 61.13 -4.00
N HIS A 142 -27.80 61.05 -4.66
CA HIS A 142 -27.56 61.75 -5.92
C HIS A 142 -28.48 61.21 -7.04
N SER A 143 -28.72 59.90 -7.08
CA SER A 143 -29.66 59.27 -8.02
C SER A 143 -31.12 59.70 -7.79
N THR A 144 -31.54 59.95 -6.54
CA THR A 144 -32.90 60.43 -6.24
C THR A 144 -33.09 61.92 -6.46
N ALA A 145 -32.00 62.71 -6.51
CA ALA A 145 -32.05 64.15 -6.78
C ALA A 145 -32.11 64.49 -8.28
N VAL A 146 -31.78 63.54 -9.16
CA VAL A 146 -31.82 63.66 -10.63
C VAL A 146 -33.07 62.97 -11.21
N SER A 147 -34.23 63.13 -10.54
CA SER A 147 -35.53 62.78 -11.12
C SER A 147 -36.28 64.08 -11.45
N PRO A 148 -36.20 64.58 -12.69
CA PRO A 148 -37.06 65.68 -13.13
C PRO A 148 -38.45 65.16 -13.52
N GLU A 149 -39.45 66.02 -13.29
CA GLU A 149 -40.80 65.99 -13.88
C GLU A 149 -40.79 65.82 -15.40
#